data_AF-A0A7G2E677-F1
#
_entry.id   AF-A0A7G2E677-F1
#
_cell.length_a   1.000
_cell.length_b   1.000
_cell.length_c   1.000
_cell.angle_alpha   90.00
_cell.angle_beta   90.00
_cell.angle_gamma   90.00
#
_symmetry.space_group_name_H-M   'P 1'
#
loop_
_entity.id
_entity.type
_entity.pdbx_description
1 polymer ?
#
loop_
_entity_poly.entity_id
_entity_poly.type
_entity_poly.pdbx_seq_one_letter_code
_entity_poly.pdbx_strand_id
1 'polypeptide(L)'
;MATTSHNKLSLFPLLSLLCFISIFLLLSLSRRASLSSPNTHRSATVFPPKSDGSLSPLSATCDFSDGSWIYDPNPRSTRYTSSCKEIFKGWNCIRNNKTNGLEISNWRWKPKDCDLPSFDPLKFLQTHRNTNIVQDLWKWRPAGADRGFTFSQYNLTIAYHRTNLLARYGRWSANANGGELEALGFKEGYRVDVDIPDSSWAKASSFHDILILNTGHWWWAPSKFDPVKSPMLFFEGGRPILPPIPPATGLDRVLNNMVNFVEKTKRPGGIIFFRTQSPRHFEGGDWDQGGTCQRLQPLLPGKVEEFFSVGNNGTNEEVRLVNQHLYNSLKSRSAFRVLDITRMSEYRADAHPAAAGGKNHDDCMHWCLPGLTDTWNDLFVATLHTIKAL
;
A
#
# COMPACT_ATOMS: atom_id res chain seq x y z
N MET A 1 4.44 87.47 14.36
CA MET A 1 4.14 86.63 15.55
C MET A 1 4.86 85.30 15.37
N ALA A 2 5.41 84.71 16.44
CA ALA A 2 6.08 83.42 16.36
C ALA A 2 5.08 82.28 16.62
N THR A 3 5.24 81.15 15.92
CA THR A 3 4.43 79.94 16.10
C THR A 3 5.31 78.78 16.55
N THR A 4 5.11 78.31 17.78
CA THR A 4 5.89 77.22 18.39
C THR A 4 5.36 75.85 17.98
N SER A 5 6.21 75.04 17.32
CA SER A 5 5.89 73.64 17.04
C SER A 5 6.15 72.77 18.26
N HIS A 6 5.10 72.13 18.80
CA HIS A 6 5.23 71.13 19.86
C HIS A 6 5.33 69.72 19.28
N ASN A 7 6.55 69.17 19.26
CA ASN A 7 6.78 67.76 18.92
C ASN A 7 6.10 66.85 19.97
N LYS A 8 4.99 66.21 19.60
CA LYS A 8 4.37 65.16 20.40
C LYS A 8 5.19 63.87 20.27
N LEU A 9 5.95 63.55 21.31
CA LEU A 9 6.68 62.28 21.39
C LEU A 9 5.67 61.12 21.46
N SER A 10 5.78 60.14 20.58
CA SER A 10 4.84 59.00 20.53
C SER A 10 5.11 58.02 21.68
N LEU A 11 4.08 57.72 22.48
CA LEU A 11 4.18 56.75 23.58
C LEU A 11 4.07 55.27 23.12
N PHE A 12 3.71 55.01 21.86
CA PHE A 12 3.52 53.66 21.32
C PHE A 12 4.70 52.68 21.53
N PRO A 13 5.98 53.04 21.26
CA PRO A 13 7.09 52.12 21.46
C PRO A 13 7.34 51.79 22.95
N LEU A 14 7.11 52.74 23.86
CA LEU A 14 7.21 52.51 25.30
C LEU A 14 6.15 51.52 25.80
N LEU A 15 4.91 51.66 25.33
CA LEU A 15 3.81 50.76 25.69
C LEU A 15 4.07 49.33 25.16
N SER A 16 4.57 49.21 23.93
CA SER A 16 4.96 47.92 23.33
C SER A 16 6.06 47.22 24.14
N LEU A 17 7.11 47.95 24.53
CA LEU A 17 8.22 47.40 25.31
C LEU A 17 7.77 46.88 26.68
N LEU A 18 6.88 47.60 27.36
CA LEU A 18 6.30 47.17 28.64
C LEU A 18 5.49 45.87 28.51
N CYS A 19 4.70 45.72 27.44
CA CYS A 19 3.98 44.48 27.15
C CYS A 19 4.93 43.29 26.93
N PHE A 20 6.00 43.46 26.16
CA PHE A 20 7.00 42.40 25.94
C PHE A 20 7.71 41.97 27.24
N ILE A 21 8.09 42.93 28.09
CA ILE A 21 8.73 42.63 29.39
C ILE A 21 7.77 41.86 30.31
N SER A 22 6.50 42.26 30.37
CA SER A 22 5.47 41.58 31.16
C SER A 22 5.28 40.11 30.74
N ILE A 23 5.15 39.86 29.43
CA ILE A 23 5.01 38.49 28.89
C ILE A 23 6.26 37.65 29.20
N PHE A 24 7.45 38.22 29.07
CA PHE A 24 8.70 37.51 29.36
C PHE A 24 8.84 37.13 30.85
N LEU A 25 8.44 38.03 31.75
CA LEU A 25 8.42 37.75 33.20
C LEU A 25 7.42 36.62 33.54
N LEU A 26 6.21 36.65 32.99
CA LEU A 26 5.21 35.59 33.18
C LEU A 26 5.71 34.22 32.71
N LEU A 27 6.38 34.17 31.55
CA LEU A 27 7.00 32.95 31.01
C LEU A 27 8.24 32.49 31.79
N SER A 28 8.88 33.36 32.57
CA SER A 28 9.98 32.98 33.46
C SER A 28 9.49 32.38 34.78
N LEU A 29 8.35 32.87 35.29
CA LEU A 29 7.73 32.41 36.54
C LEU A 29 7.14 31.00 36.41
N SER A 30 6.47 30.70 35.29
CA SER A 30 5.86 29.39 35.04
C SER A 30 6.87 28.23 34.99
N ARG A 31 8.14 28.50 34.64
CA ARG A 31 9.22 27.49 34.58
C ARG A 31 9.73 27.01 35.95
N ARG A 32 9.25 27.55 37.07
CA ARG A 32 9.63 27.10 38.43
C ARG A 32 8.62 26.16 39.10
N ALA A 33 7.49 25.85 38.45
CA ALA A 33 6.37 25.11 39.04
C ALA A 33 6.29 23.64 38.57
N SER A 34 7.38 22.87 38.68
CA SER A 34 7.41 21.45 38.25
C SER A 34 8.43 20.57 39.01
N LEU A 35 8.42 20.63 40.36
CA LEU A 35 9.27 19.80 41.21
C LEU A 35 8.55 19.35 42.50
N SER A 36 7.76 18.27 42.39
CA SER A 36 7.37 17.43 43.52
C SER A 36 7.01 16.02 43.05
N SER A 37 7.70 15.01 43.59
CA SER A 37 7.39 13.59 43.39
C SER A 37 6.97 12.97 44.73
N PRO A 38 5.95 12.11 44.78
CA PRO A 38 5.77 11.14 45.84
C PRO A 38 5.97 9.71 45.32
N ASN A 39 6.99 9.02 45.84
CA ASN A 39 7.11 7.56 45.69
C ASN A 39 5.93 6.86 46.39
N THR A 40 5.29 5.90 45.73
CA THR A 40 4.47 4.87 46.40
C THR A 40 4.86 3.48 45.93
N HIS A 41 5.57 2.75 46.79
CA HIS A 41 5.78 1.31 46.60
C HIS A 41 4.44 0.57 46.69
N ARG A 42 4.13 -0.26 45.70
CA ARG A 42 3.24 -1.41 45.86
C ARG A 42 3.84 -2.65 45.20
N SER A 43 3.62 -3.80 45.84
CA SER A 43 4.36 -5.04 45.58
C SER A 43 4.08 -5.62 44.20
N ALA A 44 5.13 -6.11 43.54
CA ALA A 44 4.99 -6.99 42.39
C ALA A 44 4.52 -8.39 42.88
N THR A 45 3.26 -8.75 42.62
CA THR A 45 2.80 -10.13 42.79
C THR A 45 3.33 -10.98 41.63
N VAL A 46 4.41 -11.72 41.88
CA VAL A 46 4.97 -12.67 40.92
C VAL A 46 3.99 -13.82 40.69
N PHE A 47 3.41 -13.89 39.50
CA PHE A 47 2.69 -15.07 39.05
C PHE A 47 3.67 -16.01 38.33
N PRO A 48 3.71 -17.31 38.67
CA PRO A 48 4.63 -18.26 38.04
C PRO A 48 4.21 -18.57 36.59
N PRO A 49 5.16 -18.96 35.71
CA PRO A 49 4.82 -19.44 34.38
C PRO A 49 3.99 -20.73 34.49
N LYS A 50 2.84 -20.79 33.82
CA LYS A 50 2.10 -22.05 33.64
C LYS A 50 2.69 -22.84 32.48
N SER A 51 2.79 -24.14 32.71
CA SER A 51 3.41 -25.15 31.85
C SER A 51 2.59 -25.47 30.60
N ASP A 52 3.21 -26.23 29.69
CA ASP A 52 2.63 -26.75 28.46
C ASP A 52 1.25 -27.41 28.63
N GLY A 53 0.40 -27.22 27.62
CA GLY A 53 -0.94 -27.77 27.55
C GLY A 53 -1.28 -28.29 26.16
N SER A 54 -0.97 -29.58 25.92
CA SER A 54 -1.42 -30.43 24.80
C SER A 54 -1.24 -29.92 23.36
N LEU A 55 -0.43 -30.66 22.56
CA LEU A 55 -0.58 -30.67 21.11
C LEU A 55 -1.97 -31.20 20.73
N SER A 56 -2.74 -30.43 19.96
CA SER A 56 -3.84 -30.94 19.15
C SER A 56 -3.29 -31.45 17.80
N PRO A 57 -3.49 -32.73 17.43
CA PRO A 57 -2.82 -33.32 16.28
C PRO A 57 -3.57 -33.06 14.96
N LEU A 58 -3.27 -31.96 14.28
CA LEU A 58 -3.44 -31.81 12.83
C LEU A 58 -2.55 -30.66 12.33
N SER A 59 -1.66 -30.96 11.37
CA SER A 59 -0.75 -29.96 10.77
C SER A 59 -1.48 -29.08 9.74
N ALA A 60 -2.53 -28.39 10.18
CA ALA A 60 -3.16 -27.34 9.39
C ALA A 60 -2.15 -26.18 9.26
N THR A 61 -1.70 -25.90 8.03
CA THR A 61 -0.98 -24.67 7.72
C THR A 61 -1.88 -23.49 8.05
N CYS A 62 -1.46 -22.61 8.95
CA CYS A 62 -2.30 -21.49 9.36
C CYS A 62 -2.69 -20.61 8.17
N ASP A 63 -3.99 -20.39 8.01
CA ASP A 63 -4.49 -19.35 7.13
C ASP A 63 -4.28 -17.99 7.82
N PHE A 64 -3.33 -17.22 7.30
CA PHE A 64 -3.03 -15.89 7.79
C PHE A 64 -4.02 -14.81 7.27
N SER A 65 -4.94 -15.16 6.35
CA SER A 65 -5.89 -14.24 5.71
C SER A 65 -7.28 -14.18 6.38
N ASP A 66 -7.71 -15.23 7.10
CA ASP A 66 -8.88 -15.20 8.01
C ASP A 66 -8.46 -14.78 9.43
N GLY A 67 -9.17 -13.81 10.00
CA GLY A 67 -8.76 -13.17 11.25
C GLY A 67 -9.45 -11.83 11.51
N SER A 68 -8.86 -11.05 12.42
CA SER A 68 -9.38 -9.74 12.81
C SER A 68 -8.28 -8.76 13.20
N TRP A 69 -8.58 -7.47 13.15
CA TRP A 69 -7.73 -6.44 13.74
C TRP A 69 -8.01 -6.28 15.22
N ILE A 70 -6.94 -6.29 16.01
CA ILE A 70 -6.99 -6.01 17.44
C ILE A 70 -6.06 -4.84 17.77
N TYR A 71 -6.54 -3.95 18.63
CA TYR A 71 -5.77 -2.80 19.11
C TYR A 71 -4.78 -3.26 20.17
N ASP A 72 -3.49 -3.03 19.94
CA ASP A 72 -2.43 -3.25 20.91
C ASP A 72 -2.05 -1.91 21.56
N PRO A 73 -2.36 -1.69 22.86
CA PRO A 73 -2.01 -0.45 23.55
C PRO A 73 -0.52 -0.32 23.85
N ASN A 74 0.26 -1.41 23.72
CA ASN A 74 1.71 -1.43 23.93
C ASN A 74 2.40 -2.14 22.74
N PRO A 75 2.26 -1.59 21.52
CA PRO A 75 2.77 -2.25 20.32
C PRO A 75 4.29 -2.42 20.42
N ARG A 76 4.79 -3.53 19.86
CA ARG A 76 6.23 -3.74 19.71
C ARG A 76 6.82 -2.57 18.90
N SER A 77 8.03 -2.15 19.27
CA SER A 77 8.73 -1.03 18.61
C SER A 77 8.66 -1.15 17.09
N THR A 78 8.20 -0.08 16.42
CA THR A 78 8.06 -0.06 14.97
C THR A 78 9.43 -0.25 14.31
N ARG A 79 9.48 -1.04 13.23
CA ARG A 79 10.73 -1.40 12.51
C ARG A 79 11.52 -0.18 12.02
N TYR A 80 10.82 0.92 11.80
CA TYR A 80 11.32 2.24 11.49
C TYR A 80 10.36 3.29 12.07
N THR A 81 10.79 4.55 12.10
CA THR A 81 9.97 5.69 12.56
C THR A 81 9.72 6.68 11.42
N SER A 82 8.89 7.69 11.68
CA SER A 82 8.62 8.81 10.76
C SER A 82 9.88 9.63 10.37
N SER A 83 11.03 9.39 11.00
CA SER A 83 12.34 9.94 10.61
C SER A 83 12.98 9.23 9.41
N CYS A 84 12.48 8.06 9.00
CA CYS A 84 13.00 7.31 7.86
C CYS A 84 12.90 8.11 6.56
N LYS A 85 14.03 8.24 5.86
CA LYS A 85 14.19 9.12 4.68
C LYS A 85 13.60 8.55 3.40
N GLU A 86 13.43 7.22 3.33
CA GLU A 86 12.87 6.54 2.15
C GLU A 86 11.33 6.54 2.12
N ILE A 87 10.67 6.89 3.24
CA ILE A 87 9.22 7.12 3.27
C ILE A 87 8.89 8.29 2.34
N PHE A 88 8.06 8.04 1.32
CA PHE A 88 7.56 9.10 0.44
C PHE A 88 6.78 10.13 1.25
N LYS A 89 7.00 11.43 0.98
CA LYS A 89 6.47 12.53 1.81
C LYS A 89 4.97 12.44 2.07
N GLY A 90 4.15 12.13 1.06
CA GLY A 90 2.70 12.00 1.19
C GLY A 90 2.23 10.76 1.97
N TRP A 91 3.10 9.81 2.30
CA TRP A 91 2.77 8.60 3.06
C TRP A 91 3.24 8.68 4.53
N ASN A 92 4.02 9.70 4.88
CA ASN A 92 4.53 9.91 6.24
C ASN A 92 3.49 10.62 7.12
N CYS A 93 2.37 9.96 7.39
CA CYS A 93 1.20 10.55 8.05
C CYS A 93 1.50 11.13 9.44
N ILE A 94 2.44 10.55 10.18
CA ILE A 94 2.94 11.08 11.46
C ILE A 94 3.61 12.44 11.25
N ARG A 95 4.52 12.56 10.27
CA ARG A 95 5.23 13.81 9.97
C ARG A 95 4.32 14.88 9.35
N ASN A 96 3.25 14.46 8.69
CA ASN A 96 2.24 15.34 8.10
C ASN A 96 1.09 15.65 9.09
N ASN A 97 1.23 15.29 10.37
CA ASN A 97 0.29 15.58 11.45
C ASN A 97 -1.15 15.05 11.23
N LYS A 98 -1.33 13.89 10.57
CA LYS A 98 -2.65 13.22 10.53
C LYS A 98 -3.08 12.86 11.95
N THR A 99 -4.33 13.15 12.32
CA THR A 99 -4.86 13.04 13.69
C THR A 99 -4.58 11.70 14.36
N ASN A 100 -4.87 10.58 13.70
CA ASN A 100 -4.62 9.22 14.20
C ASN A 100 -3.25 8.65 13.74
N GLY A 101 -2.34 9.49 13.23
CA GLY A 101 -1.13 9.06 12.52
C GLY A 101 -0.21 8.14 13.32
N LEU A 102 -0.19 8.27 14.65
CA LEU A 102 0.53 7.38 15.56
C LEU A 102 -0.25 6.08 15.82
N GLU A 103 -1.57 6.16 15.99
CA GLU A 103 -2.45 5.03 16.34
C GLU A 103 -2.58 3.99 15.21
N ILE A 104 -2.35 4.36 13.95
CA ILE A 104 -2.41 3.45 12.79
C ILE A 104 -1.51 2.22 12.98
N SER A 105 -0.36 2.38 13.67
CA SER A 105 0.59 1.31 13.99
C SER A 105 0.28 0.52 15.26
N ASN A 106 -0.70 0.94 16.07
CA ASN A 106 -1.15 0.23 17.28
C ASN A 106 -2.07 -0.95 16.93
N TRP A 107 -2.68 -0.93 15.75
CA TRP A 107 -3.51 -2.03 15.25
C TRP A 107 -2.66 -3.16 14.70
N ARG A 108 -2.83 -4.39 15.22
CA ARG A 108 -2.21 -5.61 14.68
C ARG A 108 -3.24 -6.61 14.17
N TRP A 109 -2.89 -7.32 13.10
CA TRP A 109 -3.70 -8.43 12.60
C TRP A 109 -3.49 -9.67 13.46
N LYS A 110 -4.59 -10.31 13.82
CA LYS A 110 -4.63 -11.60 14.53
C LYS A 110 -5.35 -12.60 13.62
N PRO A 111 -4.62 -13.53 12.99
CA PRO A 111 -5.22 -14.72 12.39
C PRO A 111 -6.06 -15.46 13.42
N LYS A 112 -7.10 -16.12 12.94
CA LYS A 112 -8.09 -16.79 13.79
C LYS A 112 -7.49 -17.92 14.64
N ASP A 113 -6.75 -18.83 13.99
CA ASP A 113 -6.30 -20.09 14.58
C ASP A 113 -4.78 -20.12 14.90
N CYS A 114 -4.05 -19.02 14.67
CA CYS A 114 -2.63 -18.90 15.03
C CYS A 114 -2.21 -17.44 15.30
N ASP A 115 -0.93 -17.17 15.59
CA ASP A 115 -0.37 -15.81 15.59
C ASP A 115 0.45 -15.54 14.33
N LEU A 116 0.30 -14.33 13.76
CA LEU A 116 1.15 -13.85 12.68
C LEU A 116 2.49 -13.36 13.27
N PRO A 117 3.64 -13.96 12.94
CA PRO A 117 4.93 -13.52 13.46
C PRO A 117 5.31 -12.16 12.88
N SER A 118 5.69 -11.22 13.74
CA SER A 118 6.20 -9.91 13.30
C SER A 118 7.57 -10.08 12.61
N PHE A 119 7.71 -9.50 11.42
CA PHE A 119 8.91 -9.49 10.60
C PHE A 119 10.09 -8.84 11.32
N ASP A 120 11.18 -9.61 11.42
CA ASP A 120 12.51 -9.16 11.82
C ASP A 120 13.35 -8.94 10.55
N PRO A 121 13.64 -7.68 10.18
CA PRO A 121 14.43 -7.39 8.97
C PRO A 121 15.84 -7.96 9.03
N LEU A 122 16.50 -7.98 10.19
CA LEU A 122 17.89 -8.44 10.30
C LEU A 122 17.97 -9.96 10.14
N LYS A 123 17.06 -10.69 10.79
CA LYS A 123 16.94 -12.15 10.62
C LYS A 123 16.60 -12.51 9.17
N PHE A 124 15.69 -11.76 8.52
CA PHE A 124 15.38 -11.98 7.11
C PHE A 124 16.60 -11.79 6.21
N LEU A 125 17.35 -10.68 6.34
CA LEU A 125 18.56 -10.45 5.55
C LEU A 125 19.61 -11.57 5.75
N GLN A 126 19.72 -12.12 6.97
CA GLN A 126 20.56 -13.28 7.27
C GLN A 126 20.05 -14.56 6.58
N THR A 127 18.77 -14.91 6.76
CA THR A 127 18.11 -16.12 6.20
C THR A 127 18.00 -16.10 4.66
N HIS A 128 18.11 -14.93 4.05
CA HIS A 128 17.98 -14.73 2.60
C HIS A 128 19.27 -14.20 1.92
N ARG A 129 20.41 -14.32 2.60
CA ARG A 129 21.73 -14.03 2.04
C ARG A 129 21.94 -14.77 0.71
N ASN A 130 22.51 -14.09 -0.29
CA ASN A 130 22.71 -14.56 -1.67
C ASN A 130 21.43 -14.80 -2.50
N THR A 131 20.30 -14.15 -2.20
CA THR A 131 19.06 -14.28 -3.01
C THR A 131 18.52 -12.92 -3.49
N ASN A 132 17.94 -12.89 -4.69
CA ASN A 132 17.28 -11.72 -5.25
C ASN A 132 15.77 -11.76 -4.93
N ILE A 133 15.30 -10.84 -4.09
CA ILE A 133 13.91 -10.75 -3.57
C ILE A 133 13.34 -9.34 -3.90
N VAL A 134 12.29 -8.87 -3.21
CA VAL A 134 11.75 -7.50 -3.26
C VAL A 134 11.56 -6.98 -1.79
N GLN A 135 12.04 -5.77 -1.39
CA GLN A 135 12.38 -5.39 0.04
C GLN A 135 13.62 -4.45 0.41
N ASP A 136 14.03 -3.43 -0.37
CA ASP A 136 15.14 -2.41 -0.23
C ASP A 136 16.66 -2.90 -0.09
N LEU A 137 17.81 -2.18 0.03
CA LEU A 137 18.25 -0.75 -0.11
C LEU A 137 19.74 -0.52 -0.66
N TRP A 138 19.95 -0.06 -1.93
CA TRP A 138 21.15 0.61 -2.59
C TRP A 138 20.81 0.96 -4.06
N LYS A 139 21.04 2.18 -4.58
CA LYS A 139 20.50 2.63 -5.89
C LYS A 139 21.13 2.01 -7.18
N TRP A 140 20.91 0.71 -7.40
CA TRP A 140 21.10 0.03 -8.69
C TRP A 140 19.73 -0.39 -9.27
N ARG A 141 19.60 -0.60 -10.58
CA ARG A 141 18.32 -0.95 -11.24
C ARG A 141 18.44 -2.30 -11.98
N PRO A 142 18.22 -3.44 -11.28
CA PRO A 142 18.24 -4.75 -11.93
C PRO A 142 17.13 -4.85 -12.98
N ALA A 143 17.40 -5.54 -14.09
CA ALA A 143 16.39 -6.01 -15.05
C ALA A 143 15.33 -4.98 -15.55
N GLY A 144 15.61 -3.67 -15.47
CA GLY A 144 14.68 -2.59 -15.88
C GLY A 144 13.89 -1.91 -14.76
N ALA A 145 14.14 -2.22 -13.49
CA ALA A 145 13.37 -1.73 -12.34
C ALA A 145 13.32 -0.19 -12.17
N ASP A 146 12.15 0.34 -11.82
CA ASP A 146 11.95 1.76 -11.46
C ASP A 146 12.72 2.16 -10.20
N ARG A 147 12.66 1.29 -9.18
CA ARG A 147 13.41 1.42 -7.94
C ARG A 147 14.10 0.09 -7.69
N GLY A 148 15.38 0.14 -7.36
CA GLY A 148 16.17 -1.05 -7.10
C GLY A 148 17.27 -0.74 -6.09
N PHE A 149 17.68 -1.80 -5.41
CA PHE A 149 18.05 -1.70 -4.03
C PHE A 149 18.86 -2.95 -3.57
N THR A 150 20.14 -2.84 -3.19
CA THR A 150 21.03 -3.99 -2.91
C THR A 150 21.73 -3.97 -1.54
N PHE A 151 21.37 -4.87 -0.63
CA PHE A 151 22.10 -5.06 0.62
C PHE A 151 23.42 -5.84 0.41
N SER A 152 24.50 -5.15 0.02
CA SER A 152 25.78 -5.76 -0.37
C SER A 152 26.38 -6.72 0.66
N GLN A 153 26.28 -6.43 1.96
CA GLN A 153 26.78 -7.30 3.04
C GLN A 153 26.07 -8.66 3.11
N TYR A 154 24.88 -8.77 2.52
CA TYR A 154 24.05 -9.97 2.45
C TYR A 154 23.93 -10.50 1.01
N ASN A 155 24.55 -9.85 0.01
CA ASN A 155 24.40 -10.18 -1.40
C ASN A 155 22.92 -10.39 -1.79
N LEU A 156 22.07 -9.48 -1.33
CA LEU A 156 20.62 -9.59 -1.41
C LEU A 156 20.09 -8.36 -2.14
N THR A 157 19.59 -8.54 -3.36
CA THR A 157 19.14 -7.45 -4.24
C THR A 157 17.65 -7.47 -4.45
N ILE A 158 17.10 -6.26 -4.57
CA ILE A 158 15.69 -5.97 -4.68
C ILE A 158 15.39 -5.04 -5.86
N ALA A 159 14.21 -5.25 -6.45
CA ALA A 159 13.63 -4.40 -7.47
C ALA A 159 12.10 -4.24 -7.31
N TYR A 160 11.62 -3.00 -7.40
CA TYR A 160 10.23 -2.70 -7.73
C TYR A 160 10.15 -2.32 -9.22
N HIS A 161 9.32 -3.06 -9.96
CA HIS A 161 9.04 -2.84 -11.38
C HIS A 161 7.61 -2.29 -11.51
N ARG A 162 7.43 -1.10 -12.10
CA ARG A 162 6.11 -0.45 -12.20
C ARG A 162 5.37 -0.88 -13.46
N THR A 163 4.62 -1.97 -13.35
CA THR A 163 3.67 -2.39 -14.38
C THR A 163 2.24 -2.31 -13.85
N ASN A 164 1.42 -1.39 -14.39
CA ASN A 164 0.08 -1.13 -13.85
C ASN A 164 -0.95 -2.19 -14.32
N LEU A 165 -0.75 -2.75 -15.53
CA LEU A 165 -1.63 -3.74 -16.17
C LEU A 165 -0.99 -5.11 -16.39
N LEU A 166 0.29 -5.32 -16.05
CA LEU A 166 1.12 -6.49 -16.42
C LEU A 166 1.40 -6.60 -17.93
N ALA A 167 0.37 -6.55 -18.77
CA ALA A 167 0.50 -6.47 -20.23
C ALA A 167 1.10 -5.14 -20.70
N ARG A 168 1.77 -5.17 -21.87
CA ARG A 168 2.23 -3.98 -22.60
C ARG A 168 1.03 -3.11 -22.97
N TYR A 169 1.10 -1.82 -22.65
CA TYR A 169 0.07 -0.87 -23.04
C TYR A 169 0.65 0.49 -23.45
N GLY A 170 -0.10 1.24 -24.24
CA GLY A 170 0.29 2.57 -24.73
C GLY A 170 -0.88 3.35 -25.29
N ARG A 171 -0.68 4.62 -25.62
CA ARG A 171 -1.68 5.40 -26.36
C ARG A 171 -1.88 4.81 -27.76
N TRP A 172 -3.12 4.78 -28.22
CA TRP A 172 -3.51 4.45 -29.58
C TRP A 172 -4.27 5.62 -30.19
N SER A 173 -4.12 5.81 -31.50
CA SER A 173 -4.77 6.83 -32.31
C SER A 173 -5.06 6.27 -33.70
N ALA A 174 -6.20 6.63 -34.27
CA ALA A 174 -6.62 6.21 -35.59
C ALA A 174 -5.59 6.54 -36.68
N ASN A 175 -5.43 5.64 -37.63
CA ASN A 175 -4.64 5.84 -38.83
C ASN A 175 -5.45 6.62 -39.89
N ALA A 176 -4.81 7.56 -40.58
CA ALA A 176 -5.43 8.26 -41.73
C ALA A 176 -5.82 7.31 -42.88
N ASN A 177 -5.14 6.16 -42.98
CA ASN A 177 -5.46 5.10 -43.95
C ASN A 177 -6.62 4.19 -43.49
N GLY A 178 -7.18 4.43 -42.29
CA GLY A 178 -8.20 3.58 -41.68
C GLY A 178 -7.66 2.25 -41.13
N GLY A 179 -8.59 1.42 -40.67
CA GLY A 179 -8.35 0.16 -39.99
C GLY A 179 -9.64 -0.39 -39.37
N GLU A 180 -9.57 -1.55 -38.73
CA GLU A 180 -10.75 -2.26 -38.19
C GLU A 180 -11.40 -1.51 -37.00
N LEU A 181 -10.62 -0.76 -36.22
CA LEU A 181 -11.12 0.05 -35.10
C LEU A 181 -11.68 1.40 -35.58
N GLU A 182 -11.04 1.98 -36.59
CA GLU A 182 -11.47 3.19 -37.26
C GLU A 182 -12.81 2.99 -37.97
N ALA A 183 -13.04 1.81 -38.57
CA ALA A 183 -14.32 1.40 -39.13
C ALA A 183 -15.44 1.24 -38.07
N LEU A 184 -15.08 0.99 -36.81
CA LEU A 184 -15.99 1.01 -35.65
C LEU A 184 -16.10 2.41 -35.00
N GLY A 185 -15.46 3.43 -35.58
CA GLY A 185 -15.54 4.83 -35.13
C GLY A 185 -14.55 5.25 -34.04
N PHE A 186 -13.63 4.37 -33.61
CA PHE A 186 -12.62 4.73 -32.62
C PHE A 186 -11.59 5.70 -33.22
N LYS A 187 -11.34 6.82 -32.51
CA LYS A 187 -10.39 7.87 -32.93
C LYS A 187 -9.11 7.89 -32.09
N GLU A 188 -9.24 7.61 -30.79
CA GLU A 188 -8.13 7.45 -29.85
C GLU A 188 -8.48 6.40 -28.79
N GLY A 189 -7.49 5.98 -28.03
CA GLY A 189 -7.67 5.07 -26.90
C GLY A 189 -6.34 4.66 -26.28
N TYR A 190 -6.33 3.50 -25.65
CA TYR A 190 -5.12 2.85 -25.16
C TYR A 190 -5.06 1.41 -25.67
N ARG A 191 -4.05 1.12 -26.50
CA ARG A 191 -3.73 -0.25 -26.92
C ARG A 191 -3.24 -1.03 -25.70
N VAL A 192 -3.79 -2.23 -25.49
CA VAL A 192 -3.33 -3.21 -24.48
C VAL A 192 -3.13 -4.54 -25.20
N ASP A 193 -1.88 -4.99 -25.32
CA ASP A 193 -1.53 -6.26 -25.98
C ASP A 193 -1.62 -7.41 -24.97
N VAL A 194 -2.72 -8.18 -25.02
CA VAL A 194 -3.06 -9.13 -23.94
C VAL A 194 -2.10 -10.32 -23.82
N ASP A 195 -1.31 -10.56 -24.87
CA ASP A 195 -0.34 -11.63 -25.03
C ASP A 195 1.11 -11.20 -24.81
N ILE A 196 1.39 -9.89 -24.64
CA ILE A 196 2.75 -9.35 -24.56
C ILE A 196 3.00 -8.75 -23.15
N PRO A 197 3.94 -9.29 -22.34
CA PRO A 197 4.30 -8.70 -21.06
C PRO A 197 4.98 -7.34 -21.24
N ASP A 198 4.68 -6.39 -20.35
CA ASP A 198 5.32 -5.08 -20.39
C ASP A 198 6.85 -5.16 -20.16
N SER A 199 7.60 -4.39 -20.94
CA SER A 199 9.06 -4.46 -20.98
C SER A 199 9.74 -4.01 -19.69
N SER A 200 9.04 -3.26 -18.82
CA SER A 200 9.53 -2.87 -17.48
C SER A 200 9.80 -4.06 -16.55
N TRP A 201 9.11 -5.19 -16.74
CA TRP A 201 9.17 -6.35 -15.85
C TRP A 201 9.33 -7.70 -16.56
N ALA A 202 9.22 -7.78 -17.90
CA ALA A 202 9.34 -9.04 -18.64
C ALA A 202 10.67 -9.80 -18.41
N LYS A 203 11.72 -9.14 -17.91
CA LYS A 203 13.01 -9.76 -17.52
C LYS A 203 13.11 -10.12 -16.03
N ALA A 204 12.13 -9.75 -15.21
CA ALA A 204 12.12 -9.95 -13.77
C ALA A 204 11.87 -11.41 -13.38
N SER A 205 11.05 -12.14 -14.13
CA SER A 205 10.68 -13.54 -13.86
C SER A 205 11.88 -14.51 -13.90
N SER A 206 12.78 -14.34 -14.86
CA SER A 206 13.99 -15.16 -15.02
C SER A 206 15.18 -14.70 -14.16
N PHE A 207 15.14 -13.47 -13.62
CA PHE A 207 16.25 -12.85 -12.89
C PHE A 207 16.13 -12.99 -11.37
N HIS A 208 14.95 -12.81 -10.79
CA HIS A 208 14.75 -12.86 -9.34
C HIS A 208 14.49 -14.29 -8.83
N ASP A 209 14.83 -14.54 -7.57
CA ASP A 209 14.56 -15.82 -6.88
C ASP A 209 13.15 -15.85 -6.28
N ILE A 210 12.61 -14.66 -5.95
CA ILE A 210 11.23 -14.49 -5.47
C ILE A 210 10.56 -13.35 -6.25
N LEU A 211 9.47 -13.68 -6.93
CA LEU A 211 8.65 -12.73 -7.69
C LEU A 211 7.31 -12.50 -6.96
N ILE A 212 6.93 -11.24 -6.77
CA ILE A 212 5.61 -10.85 -6.24
C ILE A 212 4.91 -10.00 -7.30
N LEU A 213 3.79 -10.49 -7.81
CA LEU A 213 2.97 -9.80 -8.82
C LEU A 213 1.72 -9.20 -8.19
N ASN A 214 1.24 -8.07 -8.73
CA ASN A 214 -0.11 -7.57 -8.47
C ASN A 214 -0.61 -6.73 -9.66
N THR A 215 -1.92 -6.60 -9.81
CA THR A 215 -2.58 -5.61 -10.67
C THR A 215 -3.95 -5.28 -10.09
N GLY A 216 -4.63 -4.24 -10.57
CA GLY A 216 -5.91 -3.82 -9.99
C GLY A 216 -6.39 -2.44 -10.43
N HIS A 217 -6.30 -1.43 -9.57
CA HIS A 217 -6.96 -0.11 -9.70
C HIS A 217 -7.13 0.45 -11.13
N TRP A 218 -6.13 0.33 -12.01
CA TRP A 218 -6.21 0.87 -13.38
C TRP A 218 -7.23 0.16 -14.28
N TRP A 219 -7.63 -1.08 -13.99
CA TRP A 219 -8.63 -1.82 -14.76
C TRP A 219 -10.07 -1.29 -14.59
N TRP A 220 -10.33 -0.61 -13.47
CA TRP A 220 -11.62 0.00 -13.12
C TRP A 220 -11.47 1.51 -12.84
N ALA A 221 -10.63 2.20 -13.62
CA ALA A 221 -10.39 3.64 -13.50
C ALA A 221 -10.86 4.40 -14.76
N PRO A 222 -12.13 4.84 -14.85
CA PRO A 222 -12.63 5.67 -15.95
C PRO A 222 -11.84 6.98 -16.11
N SER A 223 -11.35 7.55 -15.00
CA SER A 223 -10.48 8.72 -14.97
C SER A 223 -9.07 8.48 -15.53
N LYS A 224 -8.72 7.22 -15.84
CA LYS A 224 -7.50 6.84 -16.55
C LYS A 224 -7.75 6.31 -17.97
N PHE A 225 -8.85 5.56 -18.16
CA PHE A 225 -9.30 4.98 -19.41
C PHE A 225 -10.79 5.29 -19.61
N ASP A 226 -11.10 6.47 -20.15
CA ASP A 226 -12.48 6.92 -20.37
C ASP A 226 -13.17 5.96 -21.36
N PRO A 227 -14.26 5.26 -20.98
CA PRO A 227 -14.84 4.18 -21.77
C PRO A 227 -15.47 4.63 -23.08
N VAL A 228 -15.62 5.94 -23.32
CA VAL A 228 -16.14 6.52 -24.56
C VAL A 228 -15.06 7.32 -25.30
N LYS A 229 -14.30 8.16 -24.58
CA LYS A 229 -13.33 9.09 -25.21
C LYS A 229 -11.96 8.47 -25.45
N SER A 230 -11.50 7.58 -24.57
CA SER A 230 -10.17 6.96 -24.68
C SER A 230 -10.13 5.54 -24.07
N PRO A 231 -10.95 4.61 -24.61
CA PRO A 231 -11.15 3.29 -24.01
C PRO A 231 -9.90 2.40 -24.07
N MET A 232 -9.93 1.33 -23.29
CA MET A 232 -9.00 0.21 -23.44
C MET A 232 -9.34 -0.55 -24.73
N LEU A 233 -8.39 -0.63 -25.65
CA LEU A 233 -8.51 -1.30 -26.94
C LEU A 233 -7.56 -2.51 -26.91
N PHE A 234 -8.13 -3.71 -26.83
CA PHE A 234 -7.36 -4.93 -26.63
C PHE A 234 -6.84 -5.50 -27.95
N PHE A 235 -5.60 -5.98 -27.94
CA PHE A 235 -4.90 -6.58 -29.08
C PHE A 235 -4.35 -7.95 -28.71
N GLU A 236 -4.30 -8.88 -29.67
CA GLU A 236 -3.76 -10.23 -29.53
C GLU A 236 -3.12 -10.64 -30.87
N GLY A 237 -1.94 -11.26 -30.86
CA GLY A 237 -1.18 -11.56 -32.08
C GLY A 237 -0.82 -10.30 -32.90
N GLY A 238 -0.81 -9.14 -32.26
CA GLY A 238 -0.60 -7.83 -32.88
C GLY A 238 -1.82 -7.16 -33.50
N ARG A 239 -2.97 -7.86 -33.63
CA ARG A 239 -4.25 -7.39 -34.22
C ARG A 239 -5.26 -6.98 -33.15
N PRO A 240 -6.23 -6.10 -33.43
CA PRO A 240 -7.30 -5.79 -32.47
C PRO A 240 -8.20 -7.00 -32.21
N ILE A 241 -8.70 -7.13 -30.99
CA ILE A 241 -9.73 -8.14 -30.63
C ILE A 241 -11.10 -7.57 -31.01
N LEU A 242 -11.83 -8.29 -31.86
CA LEU A 242 -13.12 -7.87 -32.43
C LEU A 242 -14.21 -8.93 -32.16
N PRO A 243 -15.43 -8.55 -31.76
CA PRO A 243 -15.81 -7.19 -31.34
C PRO A 243 -15.04 -6.72 -30.10
N PRO A 244 -14.90 -5.41 -29.86
CA PRO A 244 -14.19 -4.87 -28.71
C PRO A 244 -14.72 -5.43 -27.38
N ILE A 245 -13.81 -5.93 -26.54
CA ILE A 245 -14.14 -6.59 -25.26
C ILE A 245 -14.05 -5.63 -24.07
N PRO A 246 -14.87 -5.80 -23.01
CA PRO A 246 -14.82 -4.95 -21.82
C PRO A 246 -13.56 -5.21 -20.97
N PRO A 247 -13.16 -4.27 -20.09
CA PRO A 247 -11.96 -4.40 -19.24
C PRO A 247 -11.89 -5.69 -18.42
N ALA A 248 -13.02 -6.23 -17.95
CA ALA A 248 -13.10 -7.51 -17.25
C ALA A 248 -12.55 -8.69 -18.09
N THR A 249 -13.04 -8.84 -19.32
CA THR A 249 -12.56 -9.89 -20.25
C THR A 249 -11.13 -9.62 -20.73
N GLY A 250 -10.72 -8.35 -20.80
CA GLY A 250 -9.33 -7.96 -21.02
C GLY A 250 -8.41 -8.41 -19.87
N LEU A 251 -8.86 -8.24 -18.62
CA LEU A 251 -8.15 -8.67 -17.41
C LEU A 251 -8.02 -10.19 -17.38
N ASP A 252 -9.09 -10.95 -17.70
CA ASP A 252 -9.03 -12.41 -17.79
C ASP A 252 -7.97 -12.88 -18.81
N ARG A 253 -7.94 -12.29 -20.00
CA ARG A 253 -6.94 -12.63 -21.03
C ARG A 253 -5.52 -12.29 -20.59
N VAL A 254 -5.31 -11.09 -20.03
CA VAL A 254 -4.01 -10.66 -19.52
C VAL A 254 -3.54 -11.54 -18.38
N LEU A 255 -4.37 -11.81 -17.36
CA LEU A 255 -3.99 -12.68 -16.25
C LEU A 255 -3.57 -14.05 -16.77
N ASN A 256 -4.38 -14.70 -17.62
CA ASN A 256 -4.05 -16.01 -18.18
C ASN A 256 -2.72 -16.00 -18.96
N ASN A 257 -2.48 -15.00 -19.80
CA ASN A 257 -1.24 -14.90 -20.59
C ASN A 257 -0.01 -14.53 -19.76
N MET A 258 -0.13 -13.64 -18.78
CA MET A 258 0.99 -13.26 -17.91
C MET A 258 1.34 -14.37 -16.91
N VAL A 259 0.35 -15.10 -16.41
CA VAL A 259 0.53 -16.34 -15.62
C VAL A 259 1.24 -17.40 -16.47
N ASN A 260 0.76 -17.66 -17.71
CA ASN A 260 1.42 -18.56 -18.68
C ASN A 260 2.87 -18.15 -18.97
N PHE A 261 3.13 -16.85 -19.15
CA PHE A 261 4.47 -16.33 -19.42
C PHE A 261 5.41 -16.56 -18.23
N VAL A 262 4.94 -16.28 -17.02
CA VAL A 262 5.73 -16.44 -15.79
C VAL A 262 6.04 -17.90 -15.50
N GLU A 263 5.10 -18.84 -15.68
CA GLU A 263 5.39 -20.29 -15.51
C GLU A 263 6.48 -20.79 -16.47
N LYS A 264 6.51 -20.27 -17.70
CA LYS A 264 7.48 -20.63 -18.73
C LYS A 264 8.84 -19.95 -18.57
N THR A 265 8.89 -18.78 -17.94
CA THR A 265 10.12 -17.95 -17.86
C THR A 265 10.72 -17.82 -16.46
N LYS A 266 10.03 -18.29 -15.41
CA LYS A 266 10.53 -18.19 -14.04
C LYS A 266 11.88 -18.88 -13.88
N ARG A 267 12.73 -18.33 -13.02
CA ARG A 267 13.98 -18.98 -12.61
C ARG A 267 13.71 -20.41 -12.08
N PRO A 268 14.56 -21.42 -12.39
CA PRO A 268 14.49 -22.72 -11.73
C PRO A 268 14.57 -22.57 -10.21
N GLY A 269 13.72 -23.28 -9.47
CA GLY A 269 13.56 -23.09 -8.02
C GLY A 269 12.84 -21.80 -7.59
N GLY A 270 12.64 -20.84 -8.49
CA GLY A 270 12.05 -19.53 -8.19
C GLY A 270 10.61 -19.62 -7.65
N ILE A 271 10.36 -18.86 -6.59
CA ILE A 271 9.08 -18.78 -5.86
C ILE A 271 8.26 -17.62 -6.44
N ILE A 272 6.98 -17.87 -6.74
CA ILE A 272 6.06 -16.84 -7.23
C ILE A 272 4.92 -16.64 -6.25
N PHE A 273 4.67 -15.37 -5.92
CA PHE A 273 3.47 -14.89 -5.27
C PHE A 273 2.65 -14.03 -6.22
N PHE A 274 1.33 -14.13 -6.12
CA PHE A 274 0.42 -13.10 -6.65
C PHE A 274 -0.32 -12.49 -5.46
N ARG A 275 -0.11 -11.20 -5.22
CA ARG A 275 -0.77 -10.47 -4.15
C ARG A 275 -2.15 -10.03 -4.63
N THR A 276 -3.16 -10.21 -3.79
CA THR A 276 -4.50 -9.67 -4.04
C THR A 276 -4.50 -8.14 -4.04
N GLN A 277 -5.60 -7.58 -4.54
CA GLN A 277 -5.70 -6.16 -4.82
C GLN A 277 -5.79 -5.34 -3.52
N SER A 278 -5.09 -4.21 -3.48
CA SER A 278 -5.25 -3.23 -2.40
C SER A 278 -6.64 -2.60 -2.52
N PRO A 279 -7.45 -2.58 -1.45
CA PRO A 279 -8.65 -1.75 -1.45
C PRO A 279 -8.29 -0.27 -1.46
N ARG A 280 -9.31 0.52 -1.75
CA ARG A 280 -9.43 1.96 -1.53
C ARG A 280 -10.69 2.20 -0.70
N HIS A 281 -10.77 3.30 0.03
CA HIS A 281 -11.91 3.59 0.92
C HIS A 281 -12.48 4.98 0.66
N PHE A 282 -12.90 5.25 -0.58
CA PHE A 282 -13.57 6.50 -0.92
C PHE A 282 -15.01 6.54 -0.42
N GLU A 283 -15.39 7.68 0.16
CA GLU A 283 -16.75 8.05 0.54
C GLU A 283 -17.14 9.34 -0.20
N GLY A 284 -18.32 9.36 -0.82
CA GLY A 284 -18.87 10.52 -1.54
C GLY A 284 -18.61 10.57 -3.06
N GLY A 285 -17.83 9.63 -3.61
CA GLY A 285 -17.51 9.56 -5.05
C GLY A 285 -16.04 9.14 -5.27
N ASP A 286 -15.58 9.04 -6.52
CA ASP A 286 -14.15 8.85 -6.82
C ASP A 286 -13.29 10.09 -6.48
N TRP A 287 -11.97 9.93 -6.54
CA TRP A 287 -10.97 10.99 -6.29
C TRP A 287 -11.15 12.25 -7.17
N ASP A 288 -11.70 12.10 -8.38
CA ASP A 288 -11.99 13.18 -9.33
C ASP A 288 -13.45 13.68 -9.26
N GLN A 289 -14.27 13.09 -8.39
CA GLN A 289 -15.68 13.43 -8.16
C GLN A 289 -15.91 14.11 -6.79
N GLY A 290 -14.87 14.25 -5.97
CA GLY A 290 -14.95 14.82 -4.62
C GLY A 290 -14.89 13.80 -3.48
N GLY A 291 -14.53 12.55 -3.76
CA GLY A 291 -14.39 11.49 -2.76
C GLY A 291 -13.36 11.78 -1.66
N THR A 292 -13.66 11.33 -0.45
CA THR A 292 -12.84 11.53 0.76
C THR A 292 -12.65 10.23 1.55
N CYS A 293 -11.72 10.22 2.51
CA CYS A 293 -11.45 9.06 3.40
C CYS A 293 -10.97 9.50 4.79
N GLN A 294 -11.70 10.43 5.41
CA GLN A 294 -11.31 11.08 6.68
C GLN A 294 -11.53 10.21 7.93
N ARG A 295 -11.59 8.87 7.80
CA ARG A 295 -11.75 7.96 8.92
C ARG A 295 -10.50 7.92 9.80
N LEU A 296 -10.74 7.74 11.10
CA LEU A 296 -9.70 7.67 12.15
C LEU A 296 -9.63 6.31 12.84
N GLN A 297 -10.64 5.45 12.66
CA GLN A 297 -10.73 4.11 13.24
C GLN A 297 -11.18 3.09 12.17
N PRO A 298 -10.80 1.80 12.29
CA PRO A 298 -11.18 0.76 11.34
C PRO A 298 -12.69 0.64 11.12
N LEU A 299 -13.09 0.12 9.96
CA LEU A 299 -14.48 -0.24 9.67
C LEU A 299 -14.94 -1.41 10.55
N LEU A 300 -16.22 -1.37 10.95
CA LEU A 300 -16.89 -2.53 11.52
C LEU A 300 -17.26 -3.52 10.40
N PRO A 301 -17.36 -4.85 10.66
CA PRO A 301 -17.63 -5.86 9.62
C PRO A 301 -18.83 -5.55 8.72
N GLY A 302 -19.94 -5.01 9.26
CA GLY A 302 -21.09 -4.62 8.44
C GLY A 302 -20.81 -3.48 7.46
N LYS A 303 -19.92 -2.53 7.82
CA LYS A 303 -19.50 -1.45 6.91
C LYS A 303 -18.46 -1.92 5.88
N VAL A 304 -17.69 -2.97 6.19
CA VAL A 304 -16.86 -3.63 5.19
C VAL A 304 -17.72 -4.24 4.08
N GLU A 305 -18.79 -4.97 4.42
CA GLU A 305 -19.67 -5.51 3.38
C GLU A 305 -20.43 -4.42 2.62
N GLU A 306 -20.85 -3.34 3.29
CA GLU A 306 -21.47 -2.18 2.63
C GLU A 306 -20.55 -1.53 1.58
N PHE A 307 -19.26 -1.35 1.90
CA PHE A 307 -18.29 -0.69 1.03
C PHE A 307 -17.85 -1.55 -0.16
N PHE A 308 -17.75 -2.87 0.04
CA PHE A 308 -17.04 -3.77 -0.86
C PHE A 308 -17.89 -4.89 -1.48
N SER A 309 -19.17 -5.03 -1.13
CA SER A 309 -20.06 -6.03 -1.75
C SER A 309 -20.28 -5.74 -3.24
N VAL A 310 -19.83 -6.68 -4.08
CA VAL A 310 -20.01 -6.65 -5.53
C VAL A 310 -21.49 -6.66 -5.90
N GLY A 311 -21.89 -5.79 -6.82
CA GLY A 311 -23.27 -5.66 -7.28
C GLY A 311 -24.06 -4.56 -6.56
N ASN A 312 -23.45 -3.90 -5.57
CA ASN A 312 -23.94 -2.60 -5.08
C ASN A 312 -23.60 -1.48 -6.08
N ASN A 313 -22.72 -1.73 -7.06
CA ASN A 313 -22.16 -0.74 -7.98
C ASN A 313 -21.49 0.42 -7.22
N GLY A 314 -20.85 0.08 -6.10
CA GLY A 314 -20.26 1.02 -5.15
C GLY A 314 -18.82 1.42 -5.51
N THR A 315 -18.42 2.62 -5.10
CA THR A 315 -17.12 3.25 -5.47
C THR A 315 -15.88 2.41 -5.14
N ASN A 316 -15.98 1.41 -4.26
CA ASN A 316 -14.83 0.60 -3.82
C ASN A 316 -14.95 -0.90 -4.18
N GLU A 317 -16.00 -1.35 -4.87
CA GLU A 317 -16.24 -2.79 -5.12
C GLU A 317 -15.20 -3.43 -6.06
N GLU A 318 -14.39 -2.64 -6.77
CA GLU A 318 -13.46 -3.16 -7.78
C GLU A 318 -12.35 -4.03 -7.19
N VAL A 319 -12.03 -3.85 -5.90
CA VAL A 319 -11.06 -4.71 -5.19
C VAL A 319 -11.51 -6.19 -5.21
N ARG A 320 -12.81 -6.45 -5.03
CA ARG A 320 -13.36 -7.80 -5.03
C ARG A 320 -13.55 -8.33 -6.45
N LEU A 321 -13.97 -7.49 -7.40
CA LEU A 321 -14.04 -7.85 -8.82
C LEU A 321 -12.67 -8.29 -9.37
N VAL A 322 -11.62 -7.49 -9.17
CA VAL A 322 -10.24 -7.82 -9.59
C VAL A 322 -9.78 -9.14 -8.96
N ASN A 323 -10.09 -9.37 -7.68
CA ASN A 323 -9.74 -10.61 -7.00
C ASN A 323 -10.50 -11.83 -7.55
N GLN A 324 -11.78 -11.70 -7.96
CA GLN A 324 -12.51 -12.80 -8.60
C GLN A 324 -11.82 -13.25 -9.91
N HIS A 325 -11.42 -12.30 -10.76
CA HIS A 325 -10.64 -12.58 -11.97
C HIS A 325 -9.28 -13.23 -11.64
N LEU A 326 -8.57 -12.72 -10.62
CA LEU A 326 -7.31 -13.30 -10.15
C LEU A 326 -7.47 -14.76 -9.69
N TYR A 327 -8.42 -15.02 -8.79
CA TYR A 327 -8.70 -16.37 -8.28
C TYR A 327 -9.10 -17.34 -9.40
N ASN A 328 -9.90 -16.90 -10.37
CA ASN A 328 -10.24 -17.71 -11.54
C ASN A 328 -9.00 -18.06 -12.39
N SER A 329 -8.10 -17.09 -12.64
CA SER A 329 -6.87 -17.32 -13.43
C SER A 329 -5.88 -18.27 -12.76
N LEU A 330 -5.87 -18.32 -11.42
CA LEU A 330 -4.96 -19.12 -10.60
C LEU A 330 -5.52 -20.48 -10.15
N LYS A 331 -6.81 -20.76 -10.39
CA LYS A 331 -7.54 -21.94 -9.88
C LYS A 331 -6.88 -23.31 -10.13
N SER A 332 -6.05 -23.41 -11.18
CA SER A 332 -5.31 -24.62 -11.55
C SER A 332 -3.78 -24.39 -11.64
N ARG A 333 -3.24 -23.38 -10.94
CA ARG A 333 -1.86 -22.89 -11.11
C ARG A 333 -1.00 -23.08 -9.86
N SER A 334 -0.62 -24.33 -9.57
CA SER A 334 0.17 -24.70 -8.38
C SER A 334 1.55 -24.04 -8.28
N ALA A 335 2.05 -23.40 -9.34
CA ALA A 335 3.28 -22.60 -9.31
C ALA A 335 3.13 -21.26 -8.56
N PHE A 336 1.91 -20.76 -8.37
CA PHE A 336 1.61 -19.49 -7.71
C PHE A 336 1.09 -19.71 -6.29
N ARG A 337 1.44 -18.79 -5.41
CA ARG A 337 0.86 -18.69 -4.07
C ARG A 337 0.16 -17.34 -3.95
N VAL A 338 -1.10 -17.35 -3.50
CA VAL A 338 -1.83 -16.10 -3.28
C VAL A 338 -1.35 -15.49 -1.97
N LEU A 339 -0.96 -14.21 -2.02
CA LEU A 339 -0.66 -13.41 -0.85
C LEU A 339 -1.90 -12.53 -0.57
N ASP A 340 -2.91 -13.08 0.12
CA ASP A 340 -4.16 -12.36 0.32
C ASP A 340 -4.07 -11.30 1.43
N ILE A 341 -3.94 -10.04 0.98
CA ILE A 341 -3.97 -8.85 1.82
C ILE A 341 -5.35 -8.18 1.85
N THR A 342 -6.27 -8.54 0.96
CA THR A 342 -7.47 -7.73 0.70
C THR A 342 -8.35 -7.71 1.92
N ARG A 343 -8.71 -8.89 2.46
CA ARG A 343 -9.67 -8.96 3.56
C ARG A 343 -9.20 -8.19 4.80
N MET A 344 -7.94 -8.33 5.20
CA MET A 344 -7.37 -7.53 6.28
C MET A 344 -7.35 -6.03 5.93
N SER A 345 -7.11 -5.66 4.67
CA SER A 345 -7.02 -4.26 4.25
C SER A 345 -8.39 -3.57 4.17
N GLU A 346 -9.48 -4.30 3.86
CA GLU A 346 -10.86 -3.78 3.80
C GLU A 346 -11.35 -3.18 5.13
N TYR A 347 -10.75 -3.55 6.26
CA TYR A 347 -11.07 -2.94 7.56
C TYR A 347 -10.39 -1.58 7.76
N ARG A 348 -9.31 -1.26 7.03
CA ARG A 348 -8.33 -0.24 7.45
C ARG A 348 -8.49 1.13 6.79
N ALA A 349 -9.74 1.58 6.63
CA ALA A 349 -10.05 2.94 6.16
C ALA A 349 -9.33 4.06 6.95
N ASP A 350 -8.96 3.81 8.21
CA ASP A 350 -8.19 4.71 9.07
C ASP A 350 -6.74 4.96 8.62
N ALA A 351 -6.18 4.05 7.82
CA ALA A 351 -4.75 3.97 7.50
C ALA A 351 -4.36 4.63 6.17
N HIS A 352 -5.30 5.26 5.45
CA HIS A 352 -5.02 6.08 4.28
C HIS A 352 -4.48 7.46 4.67
N PRO A 353 -3.56 8.09 3.90
CA PRO A 353 -3.13 9.46 4.17
C PRO A 353 -4.25 10.50 4.12
N ALA A 354 -5.29 10.28 3.28
CA ALA A 354 -6.36 11.25 3.05
C ALA A 354 -5.78 12.65 2.72
N ALA A 355 -6.31 13.72 3.32
CA ALA A 355 -5.80 15.10 3.14
C ALA A 355 -4.32 15.27 3.56
N ALA A 356 -3.81 14.45 4.50
CA ALA A 356 -2.41 14.46 4.89
C ALA A 356 -1.47 13.88 3.80
N GLY A 357 -2.03 13.42 2.67
CA GLY A 357 -1.30 13.00 1.47
C GLY A 357 -0.55 14.13 0.75
N GLY A 358 -0.89 15.40 1.02
CA GLY A 358 -0.23 16.56 0.39
C GLY A 358 -0.58 16.77 -1.08
N LYS A 359 -1.79 16.35 -1.47
CA LYS A 359 -2.39 16.57 -2.80
C LYS A 359 -3.59 17.51 -2.68
N ASN A 360 -4.14 17.92 -3.83
CA ASN A 360 -5.37 18.74 -3.90
C ASN A 360 -6.67 17.90 -3.72
N HIS A 361 -6.54 16.61 -3.35
CA HIS A 361 -7.62 15.66 -3.07
C HIS A 361 -7.13 14.65 -2.02
N ASP A 362 -8.05 13.96 -1.34
CA ASP A 362 -7.69 12.92 -0.37
C ASP A 362 -6.98 11.74 -1.04
N ASP A 363 -5.85 11.29 -0.49
CA ASP A 363 -5.20 10.06 -0.95
C ASP A 363 -5.80 8.84 -0.24
N CYS A 364 -6.84 8.27 -0.85
CA CYS A 364 -7.56 7.08 -0.39
C CYS A 364 -7.13 5.79 -1.12
N MET A 365 -5.95 5.80 -1.74
CA MET A 365 -5.41 4.66 -2.51
C MET A 365 -4.05 4.18 -1.99
N HIS A 366 -3.24 5.09 -1.47
CA HIS A 366 -1.97 4.76 -0.80
C HIS A 366 -2.16 4.66 0.72
N TRP A 367 -1.11 4.25 1.42
CA TRP A 367 -1.16 3.90 2.85
C TRP A 367 -0.18 4.73 3.66
N CYS A 368 -0.53 4.99 4.92
CA CYS A 368 0.35 5.59 5.91
C CYS A 368 1.49 4.64 6.28
N LEU A 369 2.70 5.20 6.47
CA LEU A 369 3.91 4.47 6.87
C LEU A 369 4.52 5.11 8.14
N PRO A 370 4.83 4.32 9.19
CA PRO A 370 4.47 2.91 9.38
C PRO A 370 2.96 2.68 9.51
N GLY A 371 2.50 1.46 9.18
CA GLY A 371 1.08 1.12 9.13
C GLY A 371 0.76 -0.19 8.43
N LEU A 372 -0.41 -0.28 7.80
CA LEU A 372 -0.98 -1.51 7.22
C LEU A 372 0.00 -2.35 6.37
N THR A 373 0.82 -1.70 5.53
CA THR A 373 1.74 -2.41 4.63
C THR A 373 2.84 -3.16 5.38
N ASP A 374 3.15 -2.77 6.63
CA ASP A 374 4.08 -3.50 7.48
C ASP A 374 3.51 -4.87 7.88
N THR A 375 2.18 -4.99 7.98
CA THR A 375 1.47 -6.27 8.18
C THR A 375 1.41 -7.11 6.91
N TRP A 376 1.36 -6.50 5.72
CA TRP A 376 1.52 -7.24 4.45
C TRP A 376 2.90 -7.88 4.34
N ASN A 377 3.93 -7.19 4.84
CA ASN A 377 5.29 -7.73 4.93
C ASN A 377 5.40 -8.87 5.96
N ASP A 378 4.66 -8.80 7.07
CA ASP A 378 4.52 -9.91 8.03
C ASP A 378 3.89 -11.14 7.37
N LEU A 379 2.76 -10.95 6.69
CA LEU A 379 2.08 -11.99 5.92
C LEU A 379 3.00 -12.64 4.89
N PHE A 380 3.75 -11.83 4.12
CA PHE A 380 4.70 -12.30 3.11
C PHE A 380 5.80 -13.16 3.73
N VAL A 381 6.46 -12.68 4.79
CA VAL A 381 7.59 -13.38 5.40
C VAL A 381 7.14 -14.65 6.14
N ALA A 382 5.99 -14.62 6.82
CA ALA A 382 5.40 -15.80 7.43
C ALA A 382 5.07 -16.88 6.38
N THR A 383 4.43 -16.50 5.27
CA THR A 383 4.13 -17.42 4.16
C THR A 383 5.40 -17.88 3.44
N LEU A 384 6.44 -17.06 3.38
CA LEU A 384 7.73 -17.45 2.78
C LEU A 384 8.50 -18.46 3.65
N HIS A 385 8.36 -18.39 4.97
CA HIS A 385 8.96 -19.36 5.87
C HIS A 385 8.28 -20.74 5.79
N THR A 386 6.95 -20.82 5.64
CA THR A 386 6.26 -22.12 5.49
C THR A 386 6.64 -22.84 4.19
N ILE A 387 7.02 -22.10 3.13
CA ILE A 387 7.54 -22.66 1.88
C ILE A 387 8.93 -23.28 2.05
N LYS A 388 9.81 -22.65 2.85
CA LYS A 388 11.20 -23.10 3.07
C LYS A 388 11.34 -24.19 4.14
N ALA A 389 10.24 -24.57 4.80
CA ALA A 389 10.18 -25.66 5.77
C ALA A 389 9.74 -27.01 5.16
N LEU A 390 9.59 -27.04 3.83
CA LEU A 390 9.21 -28.19 2.98
C LEU A 390 10.29 -28.42 1.91
#